data_AF-A0A3D0YDP5-F1
#
_entry.id   AF-A0A3D0YDP5-F1
#
_cell.length_a   1.000
_cell.length_b   1.000
_cell.length_c   1.000
_cell.angle_alpha   90.00
_cell.angle_beta   90.00
_cell.angle_gamma   90.00
#
_symmetry.space_group_name_H-M   'P 1'
#
loop_
_entity.id
_entity.type
_entity.pdbx_description
1 polymer ?
#
loop_
_entity_poly.entity_id
_entity_poly.type
_entity_poly.pdbx_seq_one_letter_code
_entity_poly.pdbx_strand_id
1 'polypeptide(L)'
;MMKLLFFILPLICLLFLACEGETIDPTRASKCIRVTADIEGVKTRLSGSTWEKDDGIGIYMIKSGVPLSNTALAQNVHYRYDETGIFTPKNESQAIYLPFNGSNVDFIAYYPYRALTDFVIPIDLTVQSHQAALDLMYANNVTAKNMTNPSVNMLFSHRLSKIVLQITHYRNIDLSELSVILTNVPTKASFNLVNGTLTSSPETEDIALGISSDGTVAEAILLPGSDLSESKLWFVIGDNEQVYQSTLPATVTTNPLASSTLHNLNATLYTEEEKALIEPGSITPWITPPSETVTADRTEVAPPAIKGSISHPYTVIQAMEAQGKNDVWVKGYIVGAFDGSISKFVTDTTGQVKSNIALADNMNETVTSNMIPVSISTTTLKNALNIVDNPTNLNRHVYIRGNLAVYFSAPGLRDTKEYLFMD
;
A
#
# COMPACT_ATOMS: atom_id res chain seq x y z
N MET A 1 -94.30 -6.02 -48.20
CA MET A 1 -94.48 -5.98 -46.74
C MET A 1 -93.21 -6.56 -46.12
N MET A 2 -92.34 -5.72 -45.57
CA MET A 2 -91.38 -5.96 -44.47
C MET A 2 -90.33 -4.82 -44.49
N LYS A 3 -90.32 -4.03 -43.40
CA LYS A 3 -89.33 -2.98 -43.10
C LYS A 3 -88.00 -3.62 -42.68
N LEU A 4 -86.87 -2.94 -42.91
CA LEU A 4 -85.74 -2.74 -41.96
C LEU A 4 -84.57 -2.09 -42.73
N LEU A 5 -84.31 -0.80 -42.52
CA LEU A 5 -83.40 -0.19 -41.53
C LEU A 5 -81.98 0.02 -42.10
N PHE A 6 -81.64 1.31 -42.22
CA PHE A 6 -80.30 1.84 -42.46
C PHE A 6 -79.34 1.41 -41.35
N PHE A 7 -78.13 0.99 -41.72
CA PHE A 7 -76.93 1.19 -40.90
C PHE A 7 -75.73 1.43 -41.82
N ILE A 8 -75.23 2.67 -41.80
CA ILE A 8 -74.01 3.10 -42.49
C ILE A 8 -72.85 2.66 -41.59
N LEU A 9 -72.00 1.76 -42.07
CA LEU A 9 -70.77 1.34 -41.38
C LEU A 9 -69.59 2.12 -41.97
N PRO A 10 -68.82 2.90 -41.19
CA PRO A 10 -67.60 3.51 -41.70
C PRO A 10 -66.49 2.44 -41.75
N LEU A 11 -65.95 2.23 -42.94
CA LEU A 11 -64.78 1.38 -43.21
C LEU A 11 -63.53 2.04 -42.59
N ILE A 12 -63.22 1.70 -41.34
CA ILE A 12 -61.96 2.05 -40.69
C ILE A 12 -60.89 1.12 -41.25
N CYS A 13 -60.07 1.66 -42.16
CA CYS A 13 -58.89 0.99 -42.68
C CYS A 13 -57.78 1.04 -41.62
N LEU A 14 -57.56 -0.08 -40.91
CA LEU A 14 -56.39 -0.24 -40.04
C LEU A 14 -55.13 -0.30 -40.91
N LEU A 15 -54.39 0.80 -40.97
CA LEU A 15 -52.99 0.81 -41.39
C LEU A 15 -52.16 0.28 -40.22
N PHE A 16 -51.71 -0.97 -40.31
CA PHE A 16 -50.60 -1.45 -39.50
C PHE A 16 -49.32 -0.76 -39.98
N LEU A 17 -49.02 0.40 -39.39
CA LEU A 17 -47.64 0.90 -39.37
C LEU A 17 -46.83 -0.08 -38.53
N ALA A 18 -46.14 -1.00 -39.21
CA ALA A 18 -45.02 -1.70 -38.62
C ALA A 18 -44.01 -0.63 -38.21
N CYS A 19 -43.92 -0.39 -36.91
CA CYS A 19 -42.80 0.33 -36.32
C CYS A 19 -41.57 -0.52 -36.67
N GLU A 20 -40.76 -0.08 -37.65
CA GLU A 20 -39.38 -0.55 -37.76
C GLU A 20 -38.74 -0.23 -36.41
N GLY A 21 -38.59 -1.25 -35.57
CA GLY A 21 -37.95 -1.12 -34.28
C GLY A 21 -36.57 -0.51 -34.50
N GLU A 22 -36.27 0.56 -33.77
CA GLU A 22 -34.93 1.12 -33.70
C GLU A 22 -33.94 -0.04 -33.55
N THR A 23 -32.95 -0.10 -34.43
CA THR A 23 -31.85 -1.06 -34.30
C THR A 23 -31.24 -0.89 -32.92
N ILE A 24 -31.35 -1.92 -32.07
CA ILE A 24 -30.76 -1.92 -30.74
C ILE A 24 -29.26 -1.71 -30.92
N ASP A 25 -28.77 -0.55 -30.53
CA ASP A 25 -27.35 -0.28 -30.44
C ASP A 25 -26.77 -1.19 -29.34
N PRO A 26 -25.90 -2.16 -29.69
CA PRO A 26 -25.34 -3.09 -28.72
C PRO A 26 -24.56 -2.39 -27.60
N THR A 27 -24.06 -1.17 -27.85
CA THR A 27 -23.37 -0.35 -26.85
C THR A 27 -24.32 0.31 -25.84
N ARG A 28 -25.61 0.44 -26.18
CA ARG A 28 -26.64 1.05 -25.32
C ARG A 28 -27.51 0.02 -24.59
N ALA A 29 -27.35 -1.27 -24.89
CA ALA A 29 -28.13 -2.36 -24.29
C ALA A 29 -27.34 -3.26 -23.33
N SER A 30 -26.03 -3.05 -23.19
CA SER A 30 -25.20 -3.74 -22.19
C SER A 30 -25.42 -3.13 -20.80
N LYS A 31 -25.32 -3.94 -19.74
CA LYS A 31 -25.44 -3.46 -18.36
C LYS A 31 -24.07 -3.30 -17.71
N CYS A 32 -23.81 -2.13 -17.15
CA CYS A 32 -22.68 -1.91 -16.27
C CYS A 32 -22.81 -2.78 -15.01
N ILE A 33 -21.69 -3.30 -14.53
CA ILE A 33 -21.66 -4.01 -13.25
C ILE A 33 -21.90 -3.05 -12.08
N ARG A 34 -22.49 -3.55 -11.00
CA ARG A 34 -22.55 -2.85 -9.71
C ARG A 34 -21.65 -3.58 -8.72
N VAL A 35 -20.60 -2.92 -8.25
CA VAL A 35 -19.57 -3.56 -7.43
C VAL A 35 -19.73 -3.17 -5.96
N THR A 36 -19.82 -4.17 -5.10
CA THR A 36 -19.64 -4.04 -3.64
C THR A 36 -18.56 -5.01 -3.20
N ALA A 37 -17.92 -4.74 -2.06
CA ALA A 37 -16.86 -5.61 -1.54
C ALA A 37 -16.96 -5.75 -0.02
N ASP A 38 -16.90 -6.99 0.44
CA ASP A 38 -16.77 -7.36 1.85
C ASP A 38 -15.38 -7.97 2.08
N ILE A 39 -14.89 -7.90 3.33
CA ILE A 39 -13.61 -8.50 3.74
C ILE A 39 -13.91 -9.69 4.66
N GLU A 40 -13.32 -10.86 4.38
CA GLU A 40 -13.49 -12.06 5.20
C GLU A 40 -12.98 -11.87 6.63
N GLY A 41 -13.60 -12.55 7.60
CA GLY A 41 -13.21 -12.48 9.01
C GLY A 41 -13.76 -11.26 9.78
N VAL A 42 -14.26 -10.26 9.07
CA VAL A 42 -14.88 -9.05 9.63
C VAL A 42 -16.35 -9.29 9.89
N LYS A 43 -16.72 -9.77 11.08
CA LYS A 43 -18.14 -9.95 11.46
C LYS A 43 -18.55 -9.33 12.78
N THR A 44 -17.71 -8.54 13.45
CA THR A 44 -18.05 -7.88 14.72
C THR A 44 -17.89 -6.37 14.63
N ARG A 45 -18.96 -5.65 14.96
CA ARG A 45 -19.06 -4.18 14.87
C ARG A 45 -18.04 -3.46 15.75
N LEU A 46 -17.72 -2.24 15.30
CA LEU A 46 -16.93 -1.16 15.93
C LEU A 46 -15.42 -1.22 15.64
N SER A 47 -15.06 -0.45 14.59
CA SER A 47 -13.74 0.05 14.18
C SER A 47 -12.61 -0.96 13.93
N GLY A 48 -12.52 -1.50 12.71
CA GLY A 48 -11.28 -2.19 12.30
C GLY A 48 -11.15 -2.73 10.88
N SER A 49 -12.11 -2.52 9.97
CA SER A 49 -12.07 -3.18 8.65
C SER A 49 -13.19 -2.69 7.72
N THR A 50 -13.12 -1.43 7.37
CA THR A 50 -13.99 -0.79 6.39
C THR A 50 -13.11 -0.20 5.32
N TRP A 51 -13.51 -0.37 4.06
CA TRP A 51 -12.93 0.39 2.97
C TRP A 51 -12.98 1.89 3.28
N GLU A 52 -11.90 2.57 2.99
CA GLU A 52 -11.80 4.01 3.11
C GLU A 52 -12.12 4.68 1.78
N LYS A 53 -12.59 5.92 1.84
CA LYS A 53 -12.80 6.72 0.64
C LYS A 53 -11.54 6.69 -0.22
N ASP A 54 -11.74 6.48 -1.51
CA ASP A 54 -10.70 6.45 -2.52
C ASP A 54 -9.82 5.18 -2.57
N ASP A 55 -10.06 4.20 -1.70
CA ASP A 55 -9.45 2.87 -1.80
C ASP A 55 -9.67 2.30 -3.20
N GLY A 56 -8.58 1.91 -3.84
CA GLY A 56 -8.57 1.44 -5.22
C GLY A 56 -8.44 -0.07 -5.31
N ILE A 57 -9.30 -0.72 -6.09
CA ILE A 57 -9.17 -2.13 -6.48
C ILE A 57 -8.96 -2.26 -7.99
N GLY A 58 -8.22 -3.29 -8.39
CA GLY A 58 -8.09 -3.70 -9.79
C GLY A 58 -9.03 -4.85 -10.10
N ILE A 59 -9.91 -4.69 -11.07
CA ILE A 59 -10.91 -5.70 -11.46
C ILE A 59 -10.58 -6.28 -12.84
N TYR A 60 -10.64 -7.60 -12.95
CA TYR A 60 -10.59 -8.36 -14.18
C TYR A 60 -11.93 -9.06 -14.43
N MET A 61 -12.38 -9.07 -15.68
CA MET A 61 -13.54 -9.82 -16.13
C MET A 61 -13.08 -10.90 -17.11
N ILE A 62 -13.39 -12.15 -16.81
CA ILE A 62 -12.96 -13.32 -17.58
C ILE A 62 -14.18 -14.11 -18.06
N LYS A 63 -14.01 -14.89 -19.14
CA LYS A 63 -15.05 -15.84 -19.55
C LYS A 63 -15.28 -16.84 -18.41
N SER A 64 -16.53 -17.20 -18.14
CA SER A 64 -16.84 -18.07 -17.01
C SER A 64 -16.11 -19.42 -17.12
N GLY A 65 -15.46 -19.83 -16.02
CA GLY A 65 -14.65 -21.04 -15.93
C GLY A 65 -13.29 -20.98 -16.64
N VAL A 66 -12.90 -19.85 -17.23
CA VAL A 66 -11.62 -19.69 -17.94
C VAL A 66 -10.62 -18.94 -17.05
N PRO A 67 -9.40 -19.46 -16.81
CA PRO A 67 -8.40 -18.76 -16.01
C PRO A 67 -8.03 -17.38 -16.57
N LEU A 68 -7.59 -16.49 -15.68
CA LEU A 68 -7.08 -15.17 -16.06
C LEU A 68 -5.92 -15.30 -17.05
N SER A 69 -5.99 -14.52 -18.12
CA SER A 69 -4.97 -14.43 -19.17
C SER A 69 -5.11 -13.10 -19.93
N ASN A 70 -4.21 -12.85 -20.89
CA ASN A 70 -4.26 -11.69 -21.77
C ASN A 70 -5.52 -11.61 -22.65
N THR A 71 -6.37 -12.65 -22.63
CA THR A 71 -7.66 -12.69 -23.34
C THR A 71 -8.86 -12.30 -22.46
N ALA A 72 -8.62 -11.86 -21.23
CA ALA A 72 -9.66 -11.35 -20.35
C ALA A 72 -10.42 -10.19 -21.01
N LEU A 73 -11.74 -10.17 -20.78
CA LEU A 73 -12.70 -9.24 -21.39
C LEU A 73 -12.56 -7.82 -20.82
N ALA A 74 -12.09 -7.71 -19.58
CA ALA A 74 -11.62 -6.47 -18.98
C ALA A 74 -10.36 -6.75 -18.16
N GLN A 75 -9.38 -5.85 -18.23
CA GLN A 75 -8.06 -6.05 -17.64
C GLN A 75 -7.70 -4.89 -16.71
N ASN A 76 -7.46 -5.24 -15.45
CA ASN A 76 -7.01 -4.34 -14.38
C ASN A 76 -7.74 -2.99 -14.36
N VAL A 77 -9.06 -3.01 -14.45
CA VAL A 77 -9.86 -1.77 -14.44
C VAL A 77 -9.87 -1.23 -13.02
N HIS A 78 -9.45 0.03 -12.86
CA HIS A 78 -9.40 0.70 -11.57
C HIS A 78 -10.80 1.11 -11.11
N TYR A 79 -11.27 0.52 -10.02
CA TYR A 79 -12.46 0.97 -9.31
C TYR A 79 -12.07 1.56 -7.96
N ARG A 80 -12.77 2.62 -7.53
CA ARG A 80 -12.54 3.30 -6.25
C ARG A 80 -13.76 3.20 -5.37
N TYR A 81 -13.52 3.00 -4.08
CA TYR A 81 -14.57 3.01 -3.07
C TYR A 81 -15.10 4.42 -2.88
N ASP A 82 -16.42 4.55 -2.88
CA ASP A 82 -17.11 5.75 -2.44
C ASP A 82 -17.69 5.58 -1.03
N GLU A 83 -17.90 6.70 -0.34
CA GLU A 83 -18.46 6.73 1.03
C GLU A 83 -19.91 6.18 1.11
N THR A 84 -20.51 5.80 -0.03
CA THR A 84 -21.86 5.21 -0.08
C THR A 84 -21.86 3.69 -0.04
N GLY A 85 -20.67 3.06 0.03
CA GLY A 85 -20.53 1.61 0.17
C GLY A 85 -20.38 0.85 -1.14
N ILE A 86 -20.12 1.54 -2.25
CA ILE A 86 -19.96 0.92 -3.57
C ILE A 86 -18.61 1.29 -4.19
N PHE A 87 -18.16 0.45 -5.12
CA PHE A 87 -16.99 0.72 -5.94
C PHE A 87 -17.44 1.25 -7.30
N THR A 88 -16.90 2.40 -7.71
CA THR A 88 -17.19 3.05 -8.99
C THR A 88 -15.93 3.11 -9.87
N PRO A 89 -16.05 3.05 -11.21
CA PRO A 89 -14.89 3.10 -12.08
C PRO A 89 -14.18 4.46 -11.93
N LYS A 90 -12.85 4.46 -11.74
CA LYS A 90 -12.07 5.71 -11.66
C LYS A 90 -12.17 6.53 -12.96
N ASN A 91 -12.37 5.84 -14.10
CA ASN A 91 -12.60 6.42 -15.40
C ASN A 91 -13.85 5.79 -16.01
N GLU A 92 -14.91 6.58 -16.18
CA GLU A 92 -16.21 6.13 -16.71
C GLU A 92 -16.10 5.46 -18.09
N SER A 93 -15.16 5.89 -18.94
CA SER A 93 -14.91 5.28 -20.25
C SER A 93 -14.31 3.87 -20.16
N GLN A 94 -13.82 3.48 -18.98
CA GLN A 94 -13.27 2.15 -18.69
C GLN A 94 -14.22 1.30 -17.86
N ALA A 95 -15.45 1.77 -17.58
CA ALA A 95 -16.46 1.01 -16.84
C ALA A 95 -16.66 -0.39 -17.47
N ILE A 96 -16.93 -1.39 -16.62
CA ILE A 96 -17.06 -2.77 -17.07
C ILE A 96 -18.53 -3.05 -17.40
N TYR A 97 -18.77 -3.45 -18.64
CA TYR A 97 -20.10 -3.82 -19.14
C TYR A 97 -20.17 -5.33 -19.40
N LEU A 98 -21.28 -5.94 -19.00
CA LEU A 98 -21.52 -7.37 -19.21
C LEU A 98 -21.78 -7.67 -20.70
N PRO A 99 -21.36 -8.86 -21.21
CA PRO A 99 -21.54 -9.21 -22.60
C PRO A 99 -23.02 -9.20 -23.05
N PHE A 100 -23.31 -8.50 -24.14
CA PHE A 100 -24.66 -8.41 -24.70
C PHE A 100 -25.21 -9.75 -25.20
N ASN A 101 -24.34 -10.69 -25.55
CA ASN A 101 -24.72 -12.04 -25.99
C ASN A 101 -25.25 -12.93 -24.84
N GLY A 102 -25.32 -12.42 -23.61
CA GLY A 102 -25.81 -13.16 -22.44
C GLY A 102 -24.83 -14.21 -21.90
N SER A 103 -23.60 -14.27 -22.44
CA SER A 103 -22.59 -15.20 -21.94
C SER A 103 -22.22 -14.88 -20.49
N ASN A 104 -21.99 -15.94 -19.72
CA ASN A 104 -21.54 -15.83 -18.35
C ASN A 104 -20.07 -15.40 -18.26
N VAL A 105 -19.77 -14.57 -17.27
CA VAL A 105 -18.42 -14.12 -16.91
C VAL A 105 -18.15 -14.34 -15.43
N ASP A 106 -16.87 -14.48 -15.08
CA ASP A 106 -16.38 -14.49 -13.70
C ASP A 106 -15.50 -13.25 -13.47
N PHE A 107 -15.30 -12.90 -12.20
CA PHE A 107 -14.49 -11.74 -11.81
C PHE A 107 -13.39 -12.12 -10.84
N ILE A 108 -12.24 -11.48 -11.04
CA ILE A 108 -11.10 -11.50 -10.12
C ILE A 108 -10.79 -10.06 -9.75
N ALA A 109 -10.46 -9.82 -8.48
CA ALA A 109 -10.03 -8.52 -8.03
C ALA A 109 -8.95 -8.59 -6.96
N TYR A 110 -8.21 -7.49 -6.82
CA TYR A 110 -7.20 -7.33 -5.79
C TYR A 110 -7.14 -5.89 -5.29
N TYR A 111 -6.60 -5.74 -4.09
CA TYR A 111 -6.31 -4.48 -3.42
C TYR A 111 -4.87 -4.52 -2.85
N PRO A 112 -4.15 -3.39 -2.78
CA PRO A 112 -4.47 -2.11 -3.39
C PRO A 112 -4.16 -2.07 -4.89
N TYR A 113 -4.94 -1.29 -5.63
CA TYR A 113 -4.77 -1.08 -7.07
C TYR A 113 -3.37 -0.55 -7.39
N ARG A 114 -2.76 -1.13 -8.43
CA ARG A 114 -1.49 -0.67 -9.01
C ARG A 114 -1.37 -1.13 -10.46
N ALA A 115 -0.52 -0.51 -11.27
CA ALA A 115 -0.19 -1.06 -12.58
C ALA A 115 0.57 -2.38 -12.41
N LEU A 116 0.27 -3.39 -13.23
CA LEU A 116 0.87 -4.72 -13.16
C LEU A 116 1.39 -5.17 -14.52
N THR A 117 2.41 -6.02 -14.48
CA THR A 117 2.91 -6.81 -15.60
C THR A 117 2.64 -8.29 -15.31
N ASP A 118 2.28 -9.06 -16.34
CA ASP A 118 2.09 -10.52 -16.27
C ASP A 118 1.15 -11.01 -15.14
N PHE A 119 0.21 -10.17 -14.71
CA PHE A 119 -0.73 -10.46 -13.61
C PHE A 119 -0.06 -10.78 -12.27
N VAL A 120 1.18 -10.32 -12.06
CA VAL A 120 1.94 -10.55 -10.83
C VAL A 120 2.04 -9.27 -10.02
N ILE A 121 1.68 -9.34 -8.75
CA ILE A 121 1.86 -8.27 -7.77
C ILE A 121 3.21 -8.47 -7.07
N PRO A 122 4.18 -7.56 -7.26
CA PRO A 122 5.39 -7.55 -6.44
C PRO A 122 5.07 -7.05 -5.02
N ILE A 123 5.69 -7.68 -4.02
CA ILE A 123 5.49 -7.36 -2.61
C ILE A 123 6.85 -6.98 -2.01
N ASP A 124 6.87 -5.84 -1.32
CA ASP A 124 8.01 -5.32 -0.57
C ASP A 124 7.51 -4.79 0.78
N LEU A 125 7.87 -5.47 1.87
CA LEU A 125 7.42 -5.17 3.23
C LEU A 125 8.48 -4.46 4.09
N THR A 126 9.53 -3.94 3.46
CA THR A 126 10.65 -3.28 4.17
C THR A 126 10.26 -1.96 4.83
N VAL A 127 9.27 -1.24 4.28
CA VAL A 127 8.81 0.05 4.81
C VAL A 127 7.36 -0.09 5.30
N GLN A 128 7.19 -0.10 6.62
CA GLN A 128 5.90 -0.35 7.30
C GLN A 128 5.09 0.91 7.61
N SER A 129 5.57 2.11 7.25
CA SER A 129 4.94 3.39 7.60
C SER A 129 3.57 3.63 6.95
N HIS A 130 3.16 2.80 5.99
CA HIS A 130 1.88 2.93 5.26
C HIS A 130 1.17 1.57 5.15
N GLN A 131 0.59 1.09 6.25
CA GLN A 131 -0.01 -0.27 6.33
C GLN A 131 -1.06 -0.57 5.26
N ALA A 132 -1.96 0.37 4.96
CA ALA A 132 -3.01 0.17 3.95
C ALA A 132 -2.44 -0.12 2.55
N ALA A 133 -1.24 0.41 2.22
CA ALA A 133 -0.58 0.16 0.95
C ALA A 133 0.10 -1.22 0.88
N LEU A 134 0.39 -1.83 2.03
CA LEU A 134 0.99 -3.17 2.14
C LEU A 134 -0.06 -4.27 2.23
N ASP A 135 -1.29 -3.94 2.63
CA ASP A 135 -2.36 -4.88 2.93
C ASP A 135 -2.93 -5.54 1.65
N LEU A 136 -2.22 -6.53 1.13
CA LEU A 136 -2.65 -7.27 -0.06
C LEU A 136 -3.90 -8.09 0.23
N MET A 137 -4.99 -7.78 -0.47
CA MET A 137 -6.21 -8.57 -0.47
C MET A 137 -6.56 -9.05 -1.88
N TYR A 138 -7.23 -10.20 -1.97
CA TYR A 138 -7.62 -10.81 -3.26
C TYR A 138 -8.97 -11.53 -3.17
N ALA A 139 -9.77 -11.37 -4.22
CA ALA A 139 -11.10 -11.96 -4.37
C ALA A 139 -11.26 -12.64 -5.73
N ASN A 140 -11.82 -13.85 -5.74
CA ASN A 140 -12.17 -14.60 -6.95
C ASN A 140 -13.50 -15.39 -6.80
N ASN A 141 -14.34 -14.96 -5.86
CA ASN A 141 -15.57 -15.65 -5.48
C ASN A 141 -16.75 -15.40 -6.45
N VAL A 142 -16.66 -14.38 -7.31
CA VAL A 142 -17.79 -13.96 -8.15
C VAL A 142 -17.74 -14.68 -9.49
N THR A 143 -18.66 -15.62 -9.69
CA THR A 143 -18.76 -16.42 -10.91
C THR A 143 -20.16 -16.33 -11.55
N ALA A 144 -20.25 -16.74 -12.82
CA ALA A 144 -21.49 -16.92 -13.57
C ALA A 144 -22.42 -15.68 -13.62
N LYS A 145 -21.84 -14.49 -13.84
CA LYS A 145 -22.57 -13.23 -14.01
C LYS A 145 -22.89 -12.94 -15.46
N ASN A 146 -24.04 -12.33 -15.71
CA ASN A 146 -24.51 -11.89 -17.02
C ASN A 146 -25.54 -10.75 -16.84
N MET A 147 -26.12 -10.28 -17.94
CA MET A 147 -27.03 -9.12 -17.94
C MET A 147 -28.28 -9.26 -17.06
N THR A 148 -28.69 -10.47 -16.67
CA THR A 148 -29.85 -10.68 -15.79
C THR A 148 -29.49 -10.58 -14.31
N ASN A 149 -28.20 -10.63 -13.93
CA ASN A 149 -27.73 -10.59 -12.54
C ASN A 149 -26.45 -9.74 -12.35
N PRO A 150 -26.47 -8.44 -12.69
CA PRO A 150 -25.27 -7.60 -12.83
C PRO A 150 -24.55 -7.21 -11.52
N SER A 151 -25.06 -7.61 -10.36
CA SER A 151 -24.45 -7.31 -9.06
C SER A 151 -23.22 -8.19 -8.83
N VAL A 152 -22.08 -7.55 -8.57
CA VAL A 152 -20.76 -8.14 -8.33
C VAL A 152 -20.38 -7.87 -6.87
N ASN A 153 -20.59 -8.87 -6.01
CA ASN A 153 -20.30 -8.78 -4.58
C ASN A 153 -19.00 -9.53 -4.29
N MET A 154 -17.89 -8.80 -4.25
CA MET A 154 -16.57 -9.38 -4.04
C MET A 154 -16.35 -9.68 -2.56
N LEU A 155 -15.77 -10.84 -2.28
CA LEU A 155 -15.38 -11.24 -0.94
C LEU A 155 -13.85 -11.35 -0.92
N PHE A 156 -13.21 -10.35 -0.32
CA PHE A 156 -11.76 -10.23 -0.24
C PHE A 156 -11.23 -10.96 0.99
N SER A 157 -10.12 -11.69 0.80
CA SER A 157 -9.31 -12.21 1.91
C SER A 157 -7.93 -11.57 1.86
N HIS A 158 -7.39 -11.25 3.03
CA HIS A 158 -5.98 -10.87 3.18
C HIS A 158 -5.07 -12.01 2.69
N ARG A 159 -3.91 -11.67 2.13
CA ARG A 159 -2.94 -12.66 1.65
C ARG A 159 -1.67 -12.70 2.50
N LEU A 160 -1.53 -11.74 3.41
CA LEU A 160 -0.41 -11.61 4.34
C LEU A 160 -0.87 -11.87 5.78
N SER A 161 0.04 -11.73 6.73
CA SER A 161 -0.24 -11.81 8.17
C SER A 161 0.16 -10.50 8.84
N LYS A 162 -0.40 -10.21 10.01
CA LYS A 162 -0.13 -8.98 10.75
C LYS A 162 0.21 -9.27 12.20
N ILE A 163 1.21 -8.57 12.74
CA ILE A 163 1.47 -8.47 14.17
C ILE A 163 1.11 -7.06 14.62
N VAL A 164 0.41 -6.94 15.75
CA VAL A 164 0.12 -5.68 16.42
C VAL A 164 0.60 -5.79 17.86
N LEU A 165 1.46 -4.87 18.27
CA LEU A 165 1.98 -4.73 19.61
C LEU A 165 1.25 -3.60 20.33
N GLN A 166 0.68 -3.90 21.48
CA GLN A 166 0.18 -2.95 22.46
C GLN A 166 1.30 -2.67 23.46
N ILE A 167 1.82 -1.46 23.46
CA ILE A 167 3.02 -1.08 24.19
C ILE A 167 2.64 -0.32 25.45
N THR A 168 3.16 -0.79 26.57
CA THR A 168 3.01 -0.20 27.90
C THR A 168 4.39 -0.01 28.51
N HIS A 169 4.51 0.92 29.46
CA HIS A 169 5.79 1.20 30.11
C HIS A 169 5.64 1.33 31.63
N TYR A 170 6.68 0.93 32.36
CA TYR A 170 6.78 1.24 33.79
C TYR A 170 7.36 2.65 33.98
N ARG A 171 6.73 3.50 34.80
CA ARG A 171 7.12 4.90 35.12
C ARG A 171 7.18 5.91 33.95
N ASN A 172 6.01 6.34 33.43
CA ASN A 172 5.84 7.52 32.55
C ASN A 172 6.99 7.76 31.54
N ILE A 173 7.46 6.71 30.86
CA ILE A 173 8.48 6.83 29.83
C ILE A 173 7.86 7.59 28.67
N ASP A 174 8.54 8.61 28.16
CA ASP A 174 8.11 9.30 26.95
C ASP A 174 8.35 8.39 25.74
N LEU A 175 7.26 7.99 25.07
CA LEU A 175 7.29 7.14 23.89
C LEU A 175 7.20 7.95 22.58
N SER A 176 7.24 9.28 22.64
CA SER A 176 7.10 10.14 21.45
C SER A 176 8.15 9.88 20.37
N GLU A 177 9.33 9.40 20.75
CA GLU A 177 10.43 9.03 19.85
C GLU A 177 10.68 7.51 19.79
N LEU A 178 9.70 6.70 20.18
CA LEU A 178 9.83 5.25 20.15
C LEU A 178 9.95 4.74 18.70
N SER A 179 10.97 3.92 18.46
CA SER A 179 11.11 3.06 17.29
C SER A 179 11.08 1.59 17.74
N VAL A 180 10.35 0.77 17.00
CA VAL A 180 10.24 -0.67 17.24
C VAL A 180 10.76 -1.40 16.01
N ILE A 181 11.73 -2.29 16.21
CA ILE A 181 12.40 -3.02 15.14
C ILE A 181 12.16 -4.51 15.32
N LEU A 182 11.82 -5.20 14.24
CA LEU A 182 11.77 -6.65 14.16
C LEU A 182 12.89 -7.15 13.25
N THR A 183 13.77 -7.99 13.78
CA THR A 183 14.96 -8.45 13.05
C THR A 183 14.73 -9.72 12.25
N ASN A 184 15.55 -9.91 11.22
CA ASN A 184 15.68 -11.15 10.45
C ASN A 184 14.34 -11.65 9.86
N VAL A 185 13.62 -10.77 9.17
CA VAL A 185 12.31 -11.09 8.56
C VAL A 185 12.38 -11.16 7.04
N PRO A 186 11.72 -12.14 6.40
CA PRO A 186 11.52 -12.12 4.95
C PRO A 186 10.61 -10.96 4.53
N THR A 187 11.07 -10.11 3.60
CA THR A 187 10.33 -8.89 3.20
C THR A 187 9.88 -8.85 1.74
N LYS A 188 10.37 -9.78 0.89
CA LYS A 188 10.12 -9.78 -0.55
C LYS A 188 9.30 -10.99 -0.98
N ALA A 189 8.27 -10.77 -1.77
CA ALA A 189 7.45 -11.84 -2.35
C ALA A 189 6.80 -11.40 -3.67
N SER A 190 6.09 -12.33 -4.30
CA SER A 190 5.20 -12.06 -5.43
C SER A 190 3.89 -12.81 -5.26
N PHE A 191 2.80 -12.20 -5.73
CA PHE A 191 1.47 -12.82 -5.74
C PHE A 191 0.92 -12.90 -7.16
N ASN A 192 0.59 -14.11 -7.61
CA ASN A 192 0.11 -14.35 -8.96
C ASN A 192 -1.43 -14.37 -8.99
N LEU A 193 -2.04 -13.42 -9.70
CA LEU A 193 -3.50 -13.28 -9.78
C LEU A 193 -4.19 -14.40 -10.57
N VAL A 194 -3.46 -15.18 -11.37
CA VAL A 194 -4.02 -16.28 -12.17
C VAL A 194 -4.40 -17.47 -11.30
N ASN A 195 -3.54 -17.80 -10.33
CA ASN A 195 -3.70 -18.98 -9.47
C ASN A 195 -3.81 -18.64 -7.97
N GLY A 196 -3.75 -17.36 -7.59
CA GLY A 196 -3.83 -16.90 -6.20
C GLY A 196 -2.66 -17.35 -5.33
N THR A 197 -1.50 -17.65 -5.94
CA THR A 197 -0.33 -18.17 -5.21
C THR A 197 0.61 -17.06 -4.77
N LEU A 198 1.00 -17.08 -3.50
CA LEU A 198 2.06 -16.25 -2.93
C LEU A 198 3.41 -17.00 -3.00
N THR A 199 4.47 -16.35 -3.45
CA THR A 199 5.83 -16.91 -3.54
C THR A 199 6.83 -15.96 -2.89
N SER A 200 7.42 -16.40 -1.79
CA SER A 200 8.36 -15.61 -0.96
C SER A 200 9.81 -15.78 -1.40
N SER A 201 10.61 -14.72 -1.21
CA SER A 201 12.07 -14.78 -1.26
C SER A 201 12.61 -15.17 0.12
N PRO A 202 13.69 -15.96 0.21
CA PRO A 202 14.26 -16.37 1.51
C PRO A 202 15.12 -15.30 2.17
N GLU A 203 15.48 -14.22 1.46
CA GLU A 203 16.32 -13.15 2.01
C GLU A 203 15.60 -12.41 3.14
N THR A 204 16.34 -12.18 4.22
CA THR A 204 15.83 -11.51 5.42
C THR A 204 16.45 -10.12 5.59
N GLU A 205 15.68 -9.21 6.18
CA GLU A 205 16.10 -7.87 6.54
C GLU A 205 15.54 -7.52 7.94
N ASP A 206 16.09 -6.48 8.57
CA ASP A 206 15.50 -5.88 9.77
C ASP A 206 14.54 -4.77 9.35
N ILE A 207 13.34 -4.75 9.95
CA ILE A 207 12.32 -3.75 9.62
C ILE A 207 11.94 -2.92 10.83
N ALA A 208 11.74 -1.62 10.62
CA ALA A 208 11.00 -0.79 11.57
C ALA A 208 9.50 -1.03 11.39
N LEU A 209 8.79 -1.18 12.51
CA LEU A 209 7.33 -1.29 12.53
C LEU A 209 6.67 0.08 12.29
N GLY A 210 5.45 0.07 11.78
CA GLY A 210 4.59 1.25 11.79
C GLY A 210 4.16 1.55 13.23
N ILE A 211 4.30 2.79 13.69
CA ILE A 211 4.04 3.17 15.08
C ILE A 211 2.99 4.27 15.13
N SER A 212 2.05 4.17 16.07
CA SER A 212 1.07 5.21 16.34
C SER A 212 1.76 6.48 16.84
N SER A 213 1.16 7.65 16.62
CA SER A 213 1.76 8.93 17.02
C SER A 213 2.04 9.07 18.52
N ASP A 214 1.39 8.27 19.36
CA ASP A 214 1.61 8.21 20.82
C ASP A 214 2.56 7.09 21.27
N GLY A 215 3.10 6.29 20.33
CA GLY A 215 4.01 5.19 20.60
C GLY A 215 3.37 3.96 21.26
N THR A 216 2.06 3.96 21.50
CA THR A 216 1.38 2.90 22.24
C THR A 216 1.03 1.68 21.40
N VAL A 217 1.00 1.82 20.07
CA VAL A 217 0.72 0.72 19.14
C VAL A 217 1.82 0.66 18.10
N ALA A 218 2.40 -0.53 17.90
CA ALA A 218 3.30 -0.81 16.79
C ALA A 218 2.78 -1.97 15.96
N GLU A 219 2.92 -1.92 14.64
CA GLU A 219 2.35 -2.91 13.72
C GLU A 219 3.30 -3.25 12.57
N ALA A 220 3.26 -4.52 12.15
CA ALA A 220 3.92 -4.99 10.95
C ALA A 220 3.04 -5.97 10.19
N ILE A 221 2.95 -5.78 8.87
CA ILE A 221 2.48 -6.79 7.93
C ILE A 221 3.68 -7.62 7.50
N LEU A 222 3.55 -8.95 7.59
CA LEU A 222 4.60 -9.93 7.40
C LEU A 222 4.19 -10.99 6.39
N LEU A 223 5.19 -11.65 5.78
CA LEU A 223 4.94 -12.79 4.91
C LEU A 223 4.47 -14.00 5.73
N PRO A 224 3.37 -14.66 5.33
CA PRO A 224 2.92 -15.86 5.98
C PRO A 224 3.91 -17.00 5.70
N GLY A 225 3.96 -17.98 6.60
CA GLY A 225 4.88 -19.11 6.49
C GLY A 225 6.33 -18.80 6.93
N SER A 226 6.63 -17.55 7.33
CA SER A 226 7.97 -17.14 7.73
C SER A 226 8.38 -17.81 9.04
N ASP A 227 9.62 -18.32 9.08
CA ASP A 227 10.27 -18.73 10.32
C ASP A 227 10.86 -17.50 11.01
N LEU A 228 10.34 -17.21 12.21
CA LEU A 228 10.74 -16.06 13.02
C LEU A 228 11.45 -16.49 14.31
N SER A 229 11.92 -17.74 14.39
CA SER A 229 12.56 -18.30 15.60
C SER A 229 13.79 -17.52 16.07
N GLU A 230 14.56 -16.96 15.13
CA GLU A 230 15.74 -16.12 15.39
C GLU A 230 15.42 -14.60 15.42
N SER A 231 14.16 -14.22 15.18
CA SER A 231 13.74 -12.82 15.18
C SER A 231 13.63 -12.26 16.59
N LYS A 232 14.01 -10.99 16.73
CA LYS A 232 13.94 -10.25 17.99
C LYS A 232 13.22 -8.93 17.80
N LEU A 233 12.50 -8.52 18.83
CA LEU A 233 11.93 -7.20 18.96
C LEU A 233 12.93 -6.29 19.68
N TRP A 234 13.13 -5.10 19.14
CA TRP A 234 13.91 -4.05 19.77
C TRP A 234 13.04 -2.81 19.92
N PHE A 235 13.14 -2.14 21.06
CA PHE A 235 12.45 -0.90 21.36
C PHE A 235 13.52 0.14 21.65
N VAL A 236 13.53 1.22 20.89
CA VAL A 236 14.59 2.23 20.89
C VAL A 236 13.94 3.59 21.07
N ILE A 237 14.38 4.35 22.06
CA ILE A 237 13.84 5.68 22.38
C ILE A 237 15.00 6.68 22.44
N GLY A 238 14.79 7.89 21.91
CA GLY A 238 15.71 9.02 22.08
C GLY A 238 17.10 8.79 21.49
N ASP A 239 17.20 8.51 20.18
CA ASP A 239 18.47 8.23 19.49
C ASP A 239 19.38 7.19 20.20
N ASN A 240 18.79 6.07 20.61
CA ASN A 240 19.42 4.97 21.35
C ASN A 240 19.77 5.28 22.82
N GLU A 241 19.24 6.34 23.42
CA GLU A 241 19.38 6.61 24.86
C GLU A 241 18.79 5.49 25.73
N GLN A 242 17.66 4.92 25.28
CA GLN A 242 17.03 3.79 25.96
C GLN A 242 16.71 2.69 24.95
N VAL A 243 17.32 1.52 25.17
CA VAL A 243 17.19 0.36 24.28
C VAL A 243 16.71 -0.84 25.10
N TYR A 244 15.68 -1.49 24.58
CA TYR A 244 15.11 -2.71 25.14
C TYR A 244 15.05 -3.79 24.07
N GLN A 245 15.16 -5.03 24.50
CA GLN A 245 15.09 -6.18 23.60
C GLN A 245 14.17 -7.26 24.15
N SER A 246 13.48 -7.96 23.25
CA SER A 246 12.75 -9.18 23.60
C SER A 246 12.74 -10.20 22.45
N THR A 247 12.52 -11.46 22.79
CA THR A 247 12.23 -12.53 21.83
C THR A 247 10.74 -12.56 21.50
N LEU A 248 10.39 -13.08 20.33
CA LEU A 248 8.98 -13.36 20.01
C LEU A 248 8.42 -14.54 20.84
N PRO A 249 7.13 -14.53 21.21
CA PRO A 249 6.48 -15.67 21.84
C PRO A 249 6.51 -16.93 20.96
N ALA A 250 6.50 -18.09 21.60
CA ALA A 250 6.49 -19.37 20.92
C ALA A 250 5.30 -19.52 19.96
N THR A 251 4.15 -18.93 20.22
CA THR A 251 2.98 -19.06 19.33
C THR A 251 3.12 -18.32 18.00
N VAL A 252 4.02 -17.33 17.93
CA VAL A 252 4.39 -16.60 16.71
C VAL A 252 5.51 -17.35 15.96
N THR A 253 6.43 -18.00 16.68
CA THR A 253 7.61 -18.65 16.10
C THR A 253 7.43 -20.14 15.78
N THR A 254 6.59 -20.86 16.53
CA THR A 254 6.36 -22.32 16.38
C THR A 254 5.20 -22.66 15.45
N ASN A 255 4.31 -21.72 15.19
CA ASN A 255 3.31 -21.82 14.15
C ASN A 255 3.61 -20.73 13.12
N PRO A 256 4.22 -21.07 11.97
CA PRO A 256 4.65 -20.06 11.01
C PRO A 256 3.41 -19.26 10.60
N LEU A 257 3.50 -17.92 10.72
CA LEU A 257 2.39 -16.98 10.55
C LEU A 257 1.44 -17.45 9.43
N ALA A 258 0.22 -17.89 9.77
CA ALA A 258 -0.69 -18.36 8.75
C ALA A 258 -1.24 -17.17 7.94
N SER A 259 -1.53 -17.36 6.65
CA SER A 259 -2.12 -16.29 5.84
C SER A 259 -3.45 -15.82 6.44
N SER A 260 -3.76 -14.53 6.33
CA SER A 260 -4.95 -13.90 6.94
C SER A 260 -5.01 -13.96 8.48
N THR A 261 -3.87 -14.05 9.19
CA THR A 261 -3.87 -13.97 10.66
C THR A 261 -3.45 -12.61 11.18
N LEU A 262 -4.05 -12.22 12.31
CA LEU A 262 -3.67 -11.10 13.15
C LEU A 262 -3.20 -11.63 14.51
N HIS A 263 -1.98 -11.29 14.91
CA HIS A 263 -1.40 -11.64 16.20
C HIS A 263 -1.27 -10.40 17.07
N ASN A 264 -2.00 -10.38 18.19
CA ASN A 264 -1.93 -9.28 19.16
C ASN A 264 -0.94 -9.63 20.27
N LEU A 265 0.09 -8.81 20.44
CA LEU A 265 1.10 -8.92 21.47
C LEU A 265 1.00 -7.73 22.41
N ASN A 266 1.19 -7.93 23.70
CA ASN A 266 1.34 -6.87 24.69
C ASN A 266 2.80 -6.80 25.06
N ALA A 267 3.45 -5.66 24.81
CA ALA A 267 4.82 -5.39 25.21
C ALA A 267 4.82 -4.47 26.43
N THR A 268 5.59 -4.83 27.46
CA THR A 268 5.85 -3.94 28.61
C THR A 268 7.33 -3.66 28.72
N LEU A 269 7.70 -2.37 28.71
CA LEU A 269 9.08 -1.89 28.87
C LEU A 269 9.39 -1.70 30.36
N TYR A 270 10.38 -2.42 30.88
CA TYR A 270 10.78 -2.39 32.31
C TYR A 270 12.11 -1.67 32.52
N THR A 271 12.21 -0.85 33.57
CA THR A 271 13.48 -0.28 34.04
C THR A 271 14.16 -1.23 35.04
N GLU A 272 15.49 -1.12 35.19
CA GLU A 272 16.28 -1.99 36.09
C GLU A 272 15.89 -1.93 37.59
N GLU A 273 14.97 -1.04 37.98
CA GLU A 273 14.64 -0.81 39.39
C GLU A 273 13.44 -1.59 39.95
N GLU A 274 12.68 -2.39 39.20
CA GLU A 274 11.65 -3.24 39.80
C GLU A 274 11.11 -4.28 38.79
N LYS A 275 11.45 -5.56 39.01
CA LYS A 275 10.72 -6.67 38.39
C LYS A 275 9.34 -6.75 39.04
N ALA A 276 8.30 -6.26 38.36
CA ALA A 276 6.93 -6.56 38.78
C ALA A 276 6.62 -8.03 38.45
N LEU A 277 6.49 -8.84 39.49
CA LEU A 277 5.85 -10.16 39.43
C LEU A 277 4.39 -9.98 38.93
N ILE A 278 4.00 -10.72 37.90
CA ILE A 278 2.61 -10.79 37.43
C ILE A 278 1.85 -11.82 38.27
N GLU A 279 0.83 -11.37 39.00
CA GLU A 279 -0.26 -12.22 39.48
C GLU A 279 -1.20 -12.61 38.31
N PRO A 280 -1.75 -13.82 38.27
CA PRO A 280 -2.66 -14.24 37.21
C PRO A 280 -4.01 -13.51 37.32
N GLY A 281 -4.27 -12.59 36.39
CA GLY A 281 -5.56 -11.91 36.22
C GLY A 281 -6.54 -12.70 35.33
N SER A 282 -7.82 -12.68 35.71
CA SER A 282 -8.90 -13.61 35.32
C SER A 282 -9.36 -13.63 33.86
N ILE A 283 -9.95 -14.78 33.48
CA ILE A 283 -10.63 -15.12 32.22
C ILE A 283 -11.71 -14.09 31.84
N THR A 284 -11.64 -13.57 30.62
CA THR A 284 -12.75 -12.90 29.91
C THR A 284 -13.27 -13.76 28.76
N PRO A 285 -14.58 -13.71 28.41
CA PRO A 285 -15.18 -14.57 27.38
C PRO A 285 -14.75 -14.25 25.93
N TRP A 286 -14.98 -15.27 25.11
CA TRP A 286 -14.51 -15.58 23.75
C TRP A 286 -15.08 -14.70 22.62
N ILE A 287 -14.25 -13.86 21.98
CA ILE A 287 -14.13 -13.66 20.51
C ILE A 287 -12.89 -12.84 20.07
N THR A 288 -12.07 -12.34 20.99
CA THR A 288 -10.78 -11.71 20.64
C THR A 288 -9.69 -12.79 20.59
N PRO A 289 -8.78 -12.82 19.60
CA PRO A 289 -7.60 -13.68 19.68
C PRO A 289 -6.88 -13.43 21.01
N PRO A 290 -6.42 -14.46 21.72
CA PRO A 290 -5.72 -14.28 22.98
C PRO A 290 -4.54 -13.33 22.78
N SER A 291 -4.48 -12.25 23.55
CA SER A 291 -3.31 -11.37 23.59
C SER A 291 -2.21 -12.02 24.43
N GLU A 292 -0.98 -12.04 23.92
CA GLU A 292 0.15 -12.62 24.64
C GLU A 292 1.10 -11.54 25.14
N THR A 293 1.69 -11.75 26.32
CA THR A 293 2.59 -10.76 26.93
C THR A 293 4.04 -11.08 26.62
N VAL A 294 4.78 -10.07 26.19
CA VAL A 294 6.22 -10.08 25.96
C VAL A 294 6.84 -9.05 26.89
N THR A 295 7.87 -9.46 27.64
CA THR A 295 8.65 -8.56 28.48
C THR A 295 9.90 -8.13 27.73
N ALA A 296 10.11 -6.83 27.56
CA ALA A 296 11.34 -6.29 26.97
C ALA A 296 12.23 -5.74 28.09
N ASP A 297 13.42 -6.31 28.20
CA ASP A 297 14.43 -5.92 29.19
C ASP A 297 15.39 -4.90 28.60
N ARG A 298 15.93 -3.99 29.43
CA ARG A 298 16.97 -3.06 29.00
C ARG A 298 18.22 -3.79 28.53
N THR A 299 18.91 -3.20 27.56
CA THR A 299 20.15 -3.75 27.02
C THR A 299 21.13 -2.65 26.63
N GLU A 300 22.42 -2.91 26.80
CA GLU A 300 23.51 -2.05 26.31
C GLU A 300 23.95 -2.45 24.89
N VAL A 301 23.39 -3.52 24.31
CA VAL A 301 23.70 -3.94 22.94
C VAL A 301 23.15 -2.90 21.98
N ALA A 302 23.98 -2.43 21.05
CA ALA A 302 23.56 -1.48 20.02
C ALA A 302 22.39 -2.06 19.19
N PRO A 303 21.31 -1.31 18.98
CA PRO A 303 20.17 -1.78 18.20
C PRO A 303 20.52 -1.88 16.71
N PRO A 304 19.75 -2.67 15.95
CA PRO A 304 19.92 -2.76 14.51
C PRO A 304 19.72 -1.41 13.80
N ALA A 305 20.53 -1.16 12.78
CA ALA A 305 20.43 0.05 11.97
C ALA A 305 19.43 -0.12 10.82
N ILE A 306 18.32 0.62 10.85
CA ILE A 306 17.32 0.60 9.78
C ILE A 306 17.74 1.51 8.64
N LYS A 307 18.15 0.92 7.51
CA LYS A 307 18.57 1.68 6.32
C LYS A 307 17.42 2.53 5.76
N GLY A 308 17.73 3.77 5.40
CA GLY A 308 16.74 4.73 4.92
C GLY A 308 15.92 5.42 6.02
N SER A 309 16.20 5.14 7.30
CA SER A 309 15.68 5.93 8.42
C SER A 309 16.42 7.27 8.55
N ILE A 310 15.89 8.21 9.35
CA ILE A 310 16.55 9.51 9.58
C ILE A 310 17.91 9.37 10.27
N SER A 311 18.07 8.38 11.17
CA SER A 311 19.35 8.10 11.86
C SER A 311 20.33 7.33 10.98
N HIS A 312 19.83 6.55 10.01
CA HIS A 312 20.66 5.78 9.07
C HIS A 312 20.19 5.97 7.61
N PRO A 313 20.25 7.21 7.08
CA PRO A 313 19.76 7.52 5.74
C PRO A 313 20.63 6.85 4.68
N TYR A 314 20.03 6.56 3.53
CA TYR A 314 20.79 6.07 2.37
C TYR A 314 21.80 7.12 1.91
N THR A 315 23.02 6.70 1.59
CA THR A 315 23.92 7.53 0.75
C THR A 315 23.35 7.62 -0.66
N VAL A 316 23.85 8.53 -1.49
CA VAL A 316 23.42 8.68 -2.88
C VAL A 316 23.63 7.39 -3.65
N ILE A 317 24.80 6.74 -3.52
CA ILE A 317 25.06 5.45 -4.18
C ILE A 317 24.07 4.39 -3.71
N GLN A 318 23.82 4.27 -2.40
CA GLN A 318 22.87 3.30 -1.87
C GLN A 318 21.44 3.58 -2.33
N ALA A 319 21.05 4.85 -2.46
CA ALA A 319 19.74 5.26 -2.97
C ALA A 319 19.54 4.88 -4.44
N MET A 320 20.61 4.84 -5.24
CA MET A 320 20.55 4.35 -6.62
C MET A 320 20.29 2.85 -6.70
N GLU A 321 20.83 2.07 -5.76
CA GLU A 321 20.62 0.62 -5.67
C GLU A 321 19.24 0.29 -5.06
N ALA A 322 18.76 1.10 -4.13
CA ALA A 322 17.51 0.91 -3.40
C ALA A 322 16.27 1.50 -4.09
N GLN A 323 16.25 1.61 -5.42
CA GLN A 323 15.08 2.14 -6.14
C GLN A 323 13.80 1.34 -5.87
N GLY A 324 12.66 2.04 -5.83
CA GLY A 324 11.35 1.48 -5.53
C GLY A 324 10.94 1.58 -4.06
N LYS A 325 11.84 1.99 -3.15
CA LYS A 325 11.51 2.25 -1.73
C LYS A 325 10.80 3.58 -1.58
N ASN A 326 9.68 3.58 -0.88
CA ASN A 326 8.92 4.80 -0.61
C ASN A 326 9.24 5.35 0.78
N ASP A 327 9.11 6.65 0.96
CA ASP A 327 9.15 7.33 2.26
C ASP A 327 10.45 7.14 3.07
N VAL A 328 11.59 7.09 2.38
CA VAL A 328 12.93 6.90 2.96
C VAL A 328 13.73 8.20 2.98
N TRP A 329 14.71 8.29 3.87
CA TRP A 329 15.68 9.37 3.95
C TRP A 329 16.94 9.06 3.15
N VAL A 330 17.37 10.05 2.37
CA VAL A 330 18.64 10.04 1.61
C VAL A 330 19.49 11.21 2.08
N LYS A 331 20.80 10.98 2.26
CA LYS A 331 21.77 12.01 2.57
C LYS A 331 22.72 12.27 1.41
N GLY A 332 23.15 13.51 1.27
CA GLY A 332 24.19 13.91 0.32
C GLY A 332 24.44 15.42 0.35
N TYR A 333 25.34 15.86 -0.50
CA TYR A 333 25.62 17.26 -0.76
C TYR A 333 24.80 17.75 -1.96
N ILE A 334 24.22 18.94 -1.85
CA ILE A 334 23.58 19.62 -2.98
C ILE A 334 24.68 20.13 -3.93
N VAL A 335 24.94 19.41 -5.01
CA VAL A 335 26.05 19.74 -5.94
C VAL A 335 25.60 20.55 -7.15
N GLY A 336 24.29 20.73 -7.36
CA GLY A 336 23.75 21.53 -8.45
C GLY A 336 22.27 21.25 -8.70
N ALA A 337 21.85 21.31 -9.95
CA ALA A 337 20.51 20.95 -10.44
C ALA A 337 20.59 20.40 -11.88
N PHE A 338 19.45 19.95 -12.41
CA PHE A 338 19.32 19.43 -13.78
C PHE A 338 18.27 20.21 -14.57
N ASP A 339 18.64 20.74 -15.74
CA ASP A 339 17.73 21.47 -16.64
C ASP A 339 16.91 20.49 -17.51
N GLY A 340 15.92 19.85 -16.88
CA GLY A 340 14.94 18.99 -17.56
C GLY A 340 15.44 17.62 -18.00
N SER A 341 16.72 17.30 -17.81
CA SER A 341 17.31 15.98 -18.10
C SER A 341 18.58 15.74 -17.27
N ILE A 342 18.88 14.47 -16.94
CA ILE A 342 20.09 14.08 -16.21
C ILE A 342 21.38 14.49 -16.93
N SER A 343 21.36 14.60 -18.26
CA SER A 343 22.52 15.04 -19.06
C SER A 343 22.75 16.55 -19.07
N LYS A 344 21.83 17.33 -18.50
CA LYS A 344 21.89 18.80 -18.44
C LYS A 344 22.15 19.27 -17.01
N PHE A 345 23.25 18.78 -16.44
CA PHE A 345 23.71 19.21 -15.11
C PHE A 345 24.15 20.67 -15.13
N VAL A 346 23.69 21.44 -14.15
CA VAL A 346 24.01 22.86 -14.00
C VAL A 346 24.34 23.19 -12.54
N THR A 347 25.30 24.10 -12.36
CA THR A 347 25.65 24.70 -11.06
C THR A 347 25.35 26.20 -11.02
N ASP A 348 24.76 26.74 -12.09
CA ASP A 348 24.43 28.16 -12.22
C ASP A 348 23.30 28.56 -11.26
N THR A 349 23.65 29.34 -10.25
CA THR A 349 22.74 29.89 -9.24
C THR A 349 21.98 31.13 -9.71
N THR A 350 22.28 31.65 -10.90
CA THR A 350 21.52 32.74 -11.54
C THR A 350 20.49 32.23 -12.55
N GLY A 351 20.43 30.91 -12.75
CA GLY A 351 19.53 30.25 -13.68
C GLY A 351 18.06 30.22 -13.23
N GLN A 352 17.26 29.37 -13.88
CA GLN A 352 15.81 29.26 -13.60
C GLN A 352 15.38 27.90 -13.05
N VAL A 353 16.31 26.95 -12.89
CA VAL A 353 15.99 25.59 -12.43
C VAL A 353 15.74 25.60 -10.94
N LYS A 354 14.46 25.66 -10.57
CA LYS A 354 14.00 25.66 -9.18
C LYS A 354 13.22 24.42 -8.77
N SER A 355 12.98 23.51 -9.70
CA SER A 355 12.11 22.33 -9.49
C SER A 355 12.85 21.10 -8.99
N ASN A 356 14.18 21.13 -8.99
CA ASN A 356 15.00 20.00 -8.57
C ASN A 356 16.37 20.46 -8.08
N ILE A 357 17.07 19.55 -7.43
CA ILE A 357 18.48 19.63 -7.08
C ILE A 357 19.18 18.33 -7.45
N ALA A 358 20.49 18.38 -7.62
CA ALA A 358 21.37 17.23 -7.77
C ALA A 358 22.01 16.92 -6.41
N LEU A 359 21.85 15.69 -5.91
CA LEU A 359 22.57 15.20 -4.73
C LEU A 359 23.71 14.28 -5.14
N ALA A 360 24.85 14.40 -4.46
CA ALA A 360 25.98 13.48 -4.55
C ALA A 360 26.54 13.14 -3.16
N ASP A 361 27.28 12.05 -3.05
CA ASP A 361 27.94 11.67 -1.79
C ASP A 361 29.12 12.59 -1.43
N ASN A 362 29.68 13.31 -2.42
CA ASN A 362 30.83 14.20 -2.23
C ASN A 362 30.50 15.63 -2.71
N MET A 363 31.08 16.63 -2.05
CA MET A 363 31.07 18.02 -2.51
C MET A 363 31.76 18.15 -3.88
N ASN A 364 31.32 19.12 -4.69
CA ASN A 364 31.85 19.42 -6.02
C ASN A 364 31.85 18.24 -7.00
N GLU A 365 31.00 17.23 -6.79
CA GLU A 365 30.81 16.15 -7.75
C GLU A 365 30.35 16.73 -9.10
N THR A 366 30.92 16.22 -10.19
CA THR A 366 30.60 16.64 -11.57
C THR A 366 30.26 15.45 -12.46
N VAL A 367 30.52 14.23 -12.00
CA VAL A 367 30.19 12.99 -12.67
C VAL A 367 28.73 12.64 -12.38
N THR A 368 27.86 12.83 -13.37
CA THR A 368 26.41 12.65 -13.22
C THR A 368 25.98 11.22 -12.86
N SER A 369 26.82 10.21 -13.11
CA SER A 369 26.54 8.82 -12.68
C SER A 369 26.70 8.62 -11.17
N ASN A 370 27.31 9.58 -10.45
CA ASN A 370 27.44 9.55 -9.00
C ASN A 370 26.41 10.48 -8.32
N MET A 371 25.42 10.93 -9.09
CA MET A 371 24.38 11.86 -8.64
C MET A 371 23.01 11.23 -8.78
N ILE A 372 22.09 11.67 -7.92
CA ILE A 372 20.65 11.47 -8.14
C ILE A 372 19.95 12.81 -8.33
N PRO A 373 19.02 12.93 -9.29
CA PRO A 373 18.11 14.07 -9.35
C PRO A 373 17.04 13.91 -8.27
N VAL A 374 16.83 14.99 -7.51
CA VAL A 374 15.79 15.07 -6.48
C VAL A 374 14.72 16.05 -6.95
N SER A 375 13.51 15.53 -7.20
CA SER A 375 12.35 16.35 -7.55
C SER A 375 11.84 17.06 -6.30
N ILE A 376 11.70 18.38 -6.35
CA ILE A 376 11.16 19.16 -5.23
C ILE A 376 9.65 19.29 -5.37
N SER A 377 8.91 18.61 -4.50
CA SER A 377 7.46 18.43 -4.67
C SER A 377 6.57 19.50 -4.02
N THR A 378 7.10 20.35 -3.14
CA THR A 378 6.30 21.37 -2.43
C THR A 378 6.91 22.77 -2.54
N THR A 379 6.07 23.80 -2.41
CA THR A 379 6.52 25.21 -2.40
C THR A 379 7.50 25.48 -1.25
N THR A 380 7.28 24.88 -0.08
CA THR A 380 8.15 25.05 1.09
C THR A 380 9.55 24.50 0.82
N LEU A 381 9.64 23.25 0.33
CA LEU A 381 10.93 22.65 0.00
C LEU A 381 11.60 23.41 -1.14
N LYS A 382 10.81 23.89 -2.11
CA LYS A 382 11.33 24.69 -3.23
C LYS A 382 12.00 25.94 -2.73
N ASN A 383 11.33 26.72 -1.89
CA ASN A 383 11.86 27.96 -1.33
C ASN A 383 13.11 27.73 -0.49
N ALA A 384 13.26 26.56 0.14
CA ALA A 384 14.40 26.26 1.02
C ALA A 384 15.61 25.64 0.31
N LEU A 385 15.40 24.74 -0.66
CA LEU A 385 16.45 23.86 -1.18
C LEU A 385 17.06 24.34 -2.50
N ASN A 386 16.29 25.05 -3.34
CA ASN A 386 16.74 25.35 -4.69
C ASN A 386 17.96 26.29 -4.71
N ILE A 387 18.93 26.01 -5.58
CA ILE A 387 20.20 26.74 -5.66
C ILE A 387 20.09 28.15 -6.27
N VAL A 388 18.97 28.47 -6.90
CA VAL A 388 18.76 29.80 -7.50
C VAL A 388 18.39 30.82 -6.42
N ASP A 389 17.39 30.49 -5.61
CA ASP A 389 16.97 31.36 -4.50
C ASP A 389 17.89 31.22 -3.29
N ASN A 390 18.61 30.11 -3.17
CA ASN A 390 19.55 29.84 -2.07
C ASN A 390 20.93 29.41 -2.61
N PRO A 391 21.71 30.32 -3.22
CA PRO A 391 23.03 30.00 -3.79
C PRO A 391 24.00 29.34 -2.79
N THR A 392 23.87 29.66 -1.51
CA THR A 392 24.69 29.10 -0.43
C THR A 392 24.41 27.62 -0.13
N ASN A 393 23.35 27.05 -0.71
CA ASN A 393 23.07 25.62 -0.57
C ASN A 393 24.00 24.77 -1.42
N LEU A 394 24.74 25.34 -2.40
CA LEU A 394 25.72 24.58 -3.14
C LEU A 394 26.79 24.01 -2.19
N ASN A 395 27.06 22.71 -2.30
CA ASN A 395 27.87 21.90 -1.39
C ASN A 395 27.38 21.83 0.05
N ARG A 396 26.14 22.20 0.33
CA ARG A 396 25.55 22.03 1.65
C ARG A 396 25.08 20.59 1.83
N HIS A 397 25.40 19.99 2.96
CA HIS A 397 24.97 18.64 3.31
C HIS A 397 23.52 18.65 3.79
N VAL A 398 22.71 17.72 3.28
CA VAL A 398 21.27 17.68 3.53
C VAL A 398 20.77 16.25 3.58
N TYR A 399 19.80 15.99 4.45
CA TYR A 399 18.97 14.79 4.45
C TYR A 399 17.61 15.14 3.85
N ILE A 400 17.09 14.31 2.95
CA ILE A 400 15.80 14.53 2.28
C ILE A 400 14.97 13.26 2.33
N ARG A 401 13.71 13.39 2.74
CA ARG A 401 12.73 12.30 2.78
C ARG A 401 11.88 12.29 1.52
N GLY A 402 11.75 11.13 0.87
CA GLY A 402 10.91 10.96 -0.32
C GLY A 402 10.83 9.52 -0.81
N ASN A 403 10.35 9.35 -2.04
CA ASN A 403 10.22 8.05 -2.71
C ASN A 403 11.37 7.84 -3.71
N LEU A 404 12.16 6.78 -3.53
CA LEU A 404 13.21 6.39 -4.47
C LEU A 404 12.57 5.87 -5.75
N ALA A 405 12.60 6.68 -6.80
CA ALA A 405 11.96 6.39 -8.07
C ALA A 405 12.65 7.13 -9.22
N VAL A 406 12.51 6.58 -10.43
CA VAL A 406 13.13 7.14 -11.64
C VAL A 406 12.70 8.59 -11.86
N TYR A 407 13.68 9.48 -12.00
CA TYR A 407 13.49 10.87 -12.36
C TYR A 407 14.54 11.30 -13.39
N PHE A 408 14.10 12.02 -14.43
CA PHE A 408 14.91 12.30 -15.62
C PHE A 408 15.59 11.06 -16.23
N SER A 409 14.87 9.92 -16.23
CA SER A 409 15.34 8.63 -16.75
C SER A 409 16.58 8.06 -16.04
N ALA A 410 16.87 8.52 -14.83
CA ALA A 410 17.90 8.00 -13.93
C ALA A 410 17.31 7.64 -12.55
N PRO A 411 17.99 6.80 -11.75
CA PRO A 411 17.63 6.60 -10.34
C PRO A 411 17.54 7.95 -9.62
N GLY A 412 16.43 8.22 -8.94
CA GLY A 412 16.14 9.53 -8.37
C GLY A 412 15.39 9.46 -7.05
N LEU A 413 15.08 10.65 -6.52
CA LEU A 413 14.20 10.84 -5.37
C LEU A 413 13.03 11.74 -5.76
N ARG A 414 11.80 11.27 -5.55
CA ARG A 414 10.56 11.95 -5.90
C ARG A 414 9.68 12.16 -4.69
N ASP A 415 8.60 12.90 -4.87
CA ASP A 415 7.56 13.10 -3.84
C ASP A 415 8.16 13.53 -2.49
N THR A 416 9.14 14.44 -2.55
CA THR A 416 9.90 14.87 -1.38
C THR A 416 8.99 15.57 -0.38
N LYS A 417 9.08 15.17 0.88
CA LYS A 417 8.18 15.64 1.96
C LYS A 417 8.89 16.55 2.94
N GLU A 418 10.09 16.17 3.35
CA GLU A 418 10.84 16.78 4.45
C GLU A 418 12.32 16.88 4.10
N TYR A 419 13.02 17.79 4.78
CA TYR A 419 14.46 17.92 4.70
C TYR A 419 15.04 18.35 6.04
N LEU A 420 16.32 18.03 6.25
CA LEU A 420 17.13 18.50 7.37
C LEU A 420 18.50 18.90 6.83
N PHE A 421 18.90 20.16 7.05
CA PHE A 421 20.29 20.56 6.80
C PHE A 421 21.17 20.04 7.92
N MET A 422 22.33 19.52 7.56
CA MET A 422 23.34 19.11 8.52
C MET A 422 24.38 20.22 8.62
N ASP A 423 24.77 20.54 9.85
CA ASP A 423 25.77 21.56 10.15
C ASP A 423 27.21 21.11 9.86
#